data_AF-A0A962K2R4-F1
#
_entry.id   AF-A0A962K2R4-F1
#
_cell.length_a   1.000
_cell.length_b   1.000
_cell.length_c   1.000
_cell.angle_alpha   90.00
_cell.angle_beta   90.00
_cell.angle_gamma   90.00
#
_symmetry.space_group_name_H-M   'P 1'
#
loop_
_entity.id
_entity.type
_entity.pdbx_description
1 polymer ?
#
loop_
_entity_poly.entity_id
_entity_poly.type
_entity_poly.pdbx_seq_one_letter_code
_entity_poly.pdbx_strand_id
1 'polypeptide(L)'
;MIIDTVFLISILLFCMPLFIPTWKWYWISSAFIGIPLLILWVQYFYDVSQPNFKSGPGGGLGLAIFGIPTVSFFVGMFARYCRWLLQIKINELKAKNAASKIT
;
A
#
# COMPACT_ATOMS: atom_id res chain seq x y z
N MET A 1 3.51 17.60 -16.46
CA MET A 1 3.17 18.19 -15.15
C MET A 1 2.28 17.26 -14.31
N ILE A 2 1.04 16.95 -14.72
CA ILE A 2 0.15 16.06 -13.94
C ILE A 2 0.74 14.65 -13.79
N ILE A 3 1.27 14.08 -14.86
CA ILE A 3 1.88 12.74 -14.86
C ILE A 3 3.09 12.67 -13.92
N ASP A 4 3.95 13.70 -13.95
CA ASP A 4 5.13 13.80 -13.08
C ASP A 4 4.72 13.86 -11.60
N THR A 5 3.67 14.63 -11.27
CA THR A 5 3.12 14.71 -9.92
C THR A 5 2.57 13.36 -9.44
N VAL A 6 1.83 12.65 -10.29
CA VAL A 6 1.29 11.31 -9.96
C VAL A 6 2.42 10.32 -9.71
N PHE A 7 3.49 10.37 -10.51
CA PHE A 7 4.64 9.49 -10.35
C PHE A 7 5.38 9.77 -9.03
N LEU A 8 5.62 11.05 -8.70
CA LEU A 8 6.24 11.45 -7.43
C LEU A 8 5.41 11.03 -6.22
N ILE A 9 4.08 11.25 -6.27
CA ILE A 9 3.16 10.83 -5.20
C ILE A 9 3.18 9.31 -5.03
N SER A 10 3.22 8.57 -6.13
CA SER A 10 3.28 7.10 -6.11
C SER A 10 4.57 6.58 -5.49
N ILE A 11 5.73 7.16 -5.85
CA ILE A 11 7.02 6.83 -5.21
C ILE A 11 6.98 7.15 -3.72
N LEU A 12 6.46 8.32 -3.34
CA LEU A 12 6.38 8.73 -1.95
C LEU A 12 5.49 7.78 -1.13
N LEU A 13 4.33 7.40 -1.67
CA LEU A 13 3.41 6.44 -1.05
C LEU A 13 4.00 5.02 -0.99
N PHE A 14 4.80 4.60 -1.96
CA PHE A 14 5.50 3.31 -1.92
C PHE A 14 6.59 3.31 -0.84
N CYS A 15 7.36 4.40 -0.74
CA CYS A 15 8.46 4.55 0.20
C CYS A 15 7.99 4.75 1.65
N MET A 16 6.90 5.50 1.86
CA MET A 16 6.39 5.84 3.19
C MET A 16 6.23 4.63 4.14
N PRO A 17 5.60 3.51 3.75
CA PRO A 17 5.51 2.34 4.62
C PRO A 17 6.89 1.73 4.91
N LEU A 18 7.87 1.82 4.02
CA LEU A 18 9.22 1.26 4.22
C LEU A 18 10.03 2.01 5.29
N PHE A 19 9.82 3.32 5.45
CA PHE A 19 10.60 4.17 6.37
C PHE A 19 10.03 4.23 7.79
N ILE A 20 8.80 3.80 8.01
CA ILE A 20 8.19 3.86 9.34
C ILE A 20 8.89 2.83 10.27
N PRO A 21 9.43 3.23 11.43
CA PRO A 21 10.27 2.35 12.24
C PRO A 21 9.50 1.35 13.09
N THR A 22 8.25 1.65 13.44
CA THR A 22 7.47 0.90 14.42
C THR A 22 6.19 0.31 13.81
N TRP A 23 5.76 -0.84 14.33
CA TRP A 23 4.57 -1.53 13.83
C TRP A 23 3.27 -0.78 14.16
N LYS A 24 3.21 -0.09 15.31
CA LYS A 24 2.06 0.77 15.67
C LYS A 24 1.83 1.87 14.63
N TRP A 25 2.89 2.58 14.26
CA TRP A 25 2.81 3.66 13.26
C TRP A 25 2.56 3.16 11.84
N TYR A 26 2.95 1.91 11.53
CA TYR A 26 2.59 1.26 10.27
C TYR A 26 1.07 1.07 10.15
N TRP A 27 0.43 0.54 11.18
CA TRP A 27 -1.02 0.35 11.18
C TRP A 27 -1.76 1.69 11.18
N ILE A 28 -1.29 2.68 11.93
CA ILE A 28 -1.91 4.02 11.96
C ILE A 28 -1.82 4.70 10.59
N SER A 29 -0.64 4.70 9.94
CA SER A 29 -0.48 5.28 8.60
C SER A 29 -1.26 4.52 7.53
N SER A 30 -1.27 3.18 7.61
CA SER A 30 -2.09 2.32 6.76
C SER A 30 -3.57 2.63 6.89
N ALA A 31 -4.08 2.77 8.11
CA ALA A 31 -5.47 3.16 8.34
C ALA A 31 -5.75 4.59 7.85
N PHE A 32 -4.88 5.54 8.17
CA PHE A 32 -5.06 6.96 7.82
C PHE A 32 -5.10 7.20 6.32
N ILE A 33 -4.30 6.49 5.53
CA ILE A 33 -4.26 6.62 4.06
C ILE A 33 -5.21 5.63 3.39
N GLY A 34 -5.27 4.39 3.88
CA GLY A 34 -6.05 3.31 3.30
C GLY A 34 -7.55 3.50 3.45
N ILE A 35 -8.04 4.02 4.58
CA ILE A 35 -9.49 4.23 4.79
C ILE A 35 -10.06 5.26 3.80
N PRO A 36 -9.47 6.47 3.64
CA PRO A 36 -9.94 7.42 2.63
C PRO A 36 -9.88 6.86 1.21
N LEU A 37 -8.81 6.14 0.85
CA LEU A 37 -8.70 5.50 -0.46
C LEU A 37 -9.83 4.48 -0.67
N LEU A 38 -10.16 3.68 0.35
CA LEU A 38 -11.22 2.70 0.28
C LEU A 38 -12.60 3.35 0.15
N ILE A 39 -12.86 4.44 0.88
CA ILE A 39 -14.10 5.23 0.75
C ILE A 39 -14.26 5.75 -0.68
N LEU A 40 -13.19 6.34 -1.24
CA LEU A 40 -13.20 6.85 -2.61
C LEU A 40 -13.45 5.75 -3.65
N TRP A 41 -12.87 4.57 -3.46
CA TRP A 41 -13.14 3.41 -4.31
C TRP A 41 -14.59 2.93 -4.19
N VAL A 42 -15.14 2.84 -2.97
CA VAL A 42 -16.54 2.45 -2.75
C VAL A 42 -17.48 3.44 -3.41
N GLN A 43 -17.23 4.74 -3.26
CA GLN A 43 -18.02 5.79 -3.90
C GLN A 43 -17.94 5.69 -5.44
N TYR A 44 -16.75 5.50 -5.99
CA TYR A 44 -16.56 5.31 -7.43
C TYR A 44 -17.35 4.10 -7.96
N PHE A 45 -17.26 2.95 -7.29
CA PHE A 45 -18.00 1.75 -7.70
C PHE A 45 -19.51 1.92 -7.55
N TYR A 46 -19.96 2.63 -6.52
CA TYR A 46 -21.36 2.96 -6.34
C TYR A 46 -21.89 3.80 -7.51
N ASP A 47 -21.16 4.86 -7.90
CA ASP A 47 -21.56 5.72 -9.01
C ASP A 47 -21.56 4.96 -10.34
N VAL A 48 -20.53 4.14 -10.61
CA VAL A 48 -20.45 3.31 -11.83
C VAL A 48 -21.57 2.26 -11.91
N SER A 49 -22.08 1.80 -10.77
CA SER A 49 -23.18 0.82 -10.73
C SER A 49 -24.54 1.42 -11.08
N GLN A 50 -24.68 2.75 -11.15
CA GLN A 50 -25.94 3.39 -11.48
C GLN A 50 -26.25 3.32 -12.99
N PRO A 51 -27.50 3.01 -13.39
CA PRO A 51 -27.88 2.84 -14.79
C PRO A 51 -27.79 4.13 -15.63
N ASN A 52 -27.74 5.29 -14.97
CA ASN A 52 -27.60 6.59 -15.62
C ASN A 52 -26.14 7.10 -15.69
N PHE A 53 -25.17 6.31 -15.21
CA PHE A 53 -23.78 6.73 -15.19
C PHE A 53 -23.21 6.78 -16.61
N LYS A 54 -22.91 7.98 -17.08
CA LYS A 54 -22.13 8.21 -18.30
C LYS A 54 -20.75 8.69 -17.88
N SER A 55 -19.74 7.86 -18.09
CA SER A 55 -18.35 8.27 -17.89
C SER A 55 -18.02 9.38 -18.90
N GLY A 56 -17.61 10.54 -18.39
CA GLY A 56 -17.02 11.58 -19.23
C GLY A 56 -15.68 11.11 -19.83
N PRO A 57 -15.15 11.82 -20.85
CA PRO A 57 -13.90 11.44 -21.53
C PRO A 57 -12.69 11.24 -20.60
N GLY A 58 -12.73 11.84 -19.39
CA GLY A 58 -11.69 11.71 -18.36
C GLY A 58 -11.84 10.53 -17.39
N GLY A 59 -12.91 9.72 -17.47
CA GLY A 59 -13.18 8.67 -16.47
C GLY A 59 -12.08 7.61 -16.35
N GLY A 60 -11.56 7.14 -17.49
CA GLY A 60 -10.47 6.15 -17.51
C GLY A 60 -9.12 6.72 -17.04
N LEU A 61 -8.83 7.97 -17.37
CA LEU A 61 -7.62 8.66 -16.90
C LEU A 61 -7.69 8.96 -15.41
N GLY A 62 -8.85 9.35 -14.88
CA GLY A 62 -9.08 9.52 -13.45
C GLY A 62 -8.86 8.23 -12.67
N LEU A 63 -9.35 7.11 -13.20
CA LEU A 63 -9.10 5.76 -12.66
C LEU A 63 -7.61 5.41 -12.62
N ALA A 64 -6.86 5.68 -13.70
CA ALA A 64 -5.43 5.41 -13.73
C ALA A 64 -4.66 6.30 -12.74
N ILE A 65 -4.98 7.60 -12.71
CA ILE A 65 -4.36 8.58 -11.81
C ILE A 65 -4.61 8.25 -10.34
N PHE A 66 -5.77 7.68 -10.02
CA PHE A 66 -6.12 7.27 -8.66
C PHE A 66 -5.63 5.86 -8.31
N GLY A 67 -5.68 4.95 -9.28
CA GLY A 67 -5.28 3.55 -9.13
C GLY A 67 -3.78 3.37 -8.94
N ILE A 68 -2.94 4.08 -9.71
CA ILE A 68 -1.47 3.94 -9.64
C ILE A 68 -0.93 4.28 -8.23
N PRO A 69 -1.28 5.42 -7.61
CA PRO A 69 -0.87 5.72 -6.23
C PRO A 69 -1.41 4.72 -5.21
N THR A 70 -2.67 4.28 -5.38
CA THR A 70 -3.30 3.29 -4.50
C THR A 70 -2.51 1.99 -4.53
N VAL A 71 -2.26 1.44 -5.72
CA VAL A 71 -1.49 0.19 -5.89
C VAL A 71 -0.08 0.35 -5.33
N SER A 72 0.58 1.47 -5.62
CA SER A 72 1.94 1.75 -5.12
C SER A 72 2.00 1.73 -3.59
N PHE A 73 1.01 2.33 -2.93
CA PHE A 73 0.88 2.29 -1.47
C PHE A 73 0.70 0.86 -0.95
N PHE A 74 -0.22 0.08 -1.55
CA PHE A 74 -0.45 -1.32 -1.16
C PHE A 74 0.78 -2.19 -1.37
N VAL A 75 1.51 -2.01 -2.47
CA VAL A 75 2.75 -2.75 -2.75
C VAL A 75 3.84 -2.38 -1.73
N GLY A 76 3.98 -1.10 -1.38
CA GLY A 76 4.92 -0.67 -0.34
C GLY A 76 4.61 -1.27 1.04
N MET A 77 3.31 -1.31 1.40
CA MET A 77 2.84 -1.99 2.61
C MET A 77 3.15 -3.49 2.59
N PHE A 78 2.84 -4.16 1.48
CA PHE A 78 3.09 -5.59 1.31
C PHE A 78 4.58 -5.92 1.40
N ALA A 79 5.45 -5.14 0.74
CA ALA A 79 6.90 -5.34 0.78
C ALA A 79 7.44 -5.26 2.22
N ARG A 80 6.95 -4.31 3.03
CA ARG A 80 7.31 -4.22 4.44
C ARG A 80 6.80 -5.41 5.25
N TYR A 81 5.57 -5.85 5.00
CA TYR A 81 4.99 -7.01 5.66
C TYR A 81 5.82 -8.28 5.37
N CYS A 82 6.20 -8.51 4.11
CA CYS A 82 7.11 -9.59 3.73
C CYS A 82 8.47 -9.49 4.43
N ARG A 83 9.07 -8.29 4.47
CA ARG A 83 10.34 -8.05 5.20
C ARG A 83 10.21 -8.43 6.67
N TRP A 84 9.11 -8.10 7.32
CA TRP A 84 8.87 -8.46 8.72
C TRP A 84 8.73 -9.98 8.92
N LEU A 85 7.97 -10.67 8.07
CA LEU A 85 7.85 -12.14 8.10
C LEU A 85 9.21 -12.82 7.93
N LEU A 86 10.02 -12.35 6.98
CA LEU A 86 11.37 -12.88 6.75
C LEU A 86 12.28 -12.67 7.97
N GLN A 87 12.22 -11.51 8.62
CA GLN A 87 12.99 -11.24 9.84
C GLN A 87 12.61 -12.19 10.98
N ILE A 88 11.32 -12.49 11.16
CA ILE A 88 10.87 -13.49 12.13
C ILE A 88 11.49 -14.85 11.83
N LYS A 89 11.39 -15.31 10.58
CA LYS A 89 11.93 -16.61 10.18
C LYS A 89 13.44 -16.70 10.33
N ILE A 90 14.17 -15.65 9.97
CA ILE A 90 15.63 -15.59 10.16
C ILE A 90 15.97 -15.67 11.66
N ASN A 91 15.23 -15.00 12.53
CA ASN A 91 15.47 -15.04 13.97
C ASN A 91 15.17 -16.42 14.56
N GLU A 92 14.10 -17.08 14.11
CA GLU A 92 13.79 -18.48 14.49
C GLU A 92 14.93 -19.43 14.07
N LEU A 93 15.43 -19.30 12.84
CA LEU A 93 16.53 -20.13 12.33
C LEU A 93 17.84 -19.88 13.09
N LYS A 94 18.15 -18.62 13.38
CA LYS A 94 19.32 -18.26 14.20
C LYS A 94 19.23 -18.84 15.61
N ALA A 95 18.06 -18.78 16.24
CA ALA A 95 17.84 -19.34 17.57
C ALA A 95 18.02 -20.88 17.58
N LYS A 96 17.47 -21.58 16.58
CA LYS A 96 17.66 -23.03 16.43
C LYS A 96 19.13 -23.42 16.23
N ASN A 97 19.84 -22.70 15.35
CA ASN A 97 21.26 -22.96 15.09
C ASN A 97 22.15 -22.67 16.32
N ALA A 98 21.80 -21.66 17.12
CA ALA A 98 22.51 -21.38 18.36
C ALA A 98 22.30 -22.48 19.40
N ALA A 99 21.07 -22.98 19.56
CA ALA A 99 20.77 -24.09 20.47
C ALA A 99 21.49 -25.39 20.07
N SER A 100 21.53 -25.69 18.77
CA SER A 100 22.24 -26.87 18.24
C SER A 100 23.76 -26.83 18.43
N LYS A 101 24.38 -25.66 18.63
CA LYS A 101 25.83 -25.54 18.89
C LYS A 101 26.22 -25.73 20.36
N ILE A 102 25.25 -25.68 21.27
CA ILE A 102 25.47 -25.80 22.72
C ILE A 102 25.31 -27.25 23.19
N THR A 103 24.71 -28.12 22.35
CA THR A 103 24.54 -29.57 22.60
C THR A 103 25.66 -30.34 21.90
#